data_AF-X1J446-F1
#
_entry.id   AF-X1J446-F1
#
_cell.length_a   1.000
_cell.length_b   1.000
_cell.length_c   1.000
_cell.angle_alpha   90.00
_cell.angle_beta   90.00
_cell.angle_gamma   90.00
#
_symmetry.space_group_name_H-M   'P 1'
#
loop_
_entity.id
_entity.type
_entity.pdbx_description
1 polymer ?
#
loop_
_entity_poly.entity_id
_entity_poly.type
_entity_poly.pdbx_seq_one_letter_code
_entity_poly.pdbx_strand_id
1 'polypeptide(L)'
;RLWFAAIDSGQWRRFVATGPQQSGKTLQCFVIPLLYHLFELEQTVVCGVPSLDIVADKWKEDILPSLERTRYRNYLPRSGPGSRGGNFVRITFTNGRTLRFMTGGGGGPRGDKSRAAFTAPVVIITETDGMDEPGGRSREADKITQLEGRTRAYGRRARVYMECTLTTEEGRTWQEYTAGTMSEIALRCPQCQRYSVMGRPNLTGWQQAEDILMAVEQAQFQCPECQALWDEADRAQANLDAVLVHRGQEVRDGGKVKGPLPRTNTLGFRW
;
A
#
# COMPACT_ATOMS: atom_id res chain seq x y z
N ARG A 1 6.65 -10.55 -1.76
CA ARG A 1 7.95 -10.75 -1.05
C ARG A 1 8.71 -9.43 -0.86
N LEU A 2 9.08 -8.74 -1.94
CA LEU A 2 9.92 -7.54 -1.89
C LEU A 2 9.36 -6.43 -0.99
N TRP A 3 8.06 -6.15 -1.09
CA TRP A 3 7.37 -5.18 -0.24
C TRP A 3 7.56 -5.45 1.27
N PHE A 4 7.24 -6.65 1.72
CA PHE A 4 7.37 -7.03 3.13
C PHE A 4 8.83 -7.03 3.60
N ALA A 5 9.76 -7.54 2.78
CA ALA A 5 11.19 -7.47 3.11
C ALA A 5 11.67 -6.02 3.30
N ALA A 6 11.18 -5.09 2.49
CA ALA A 6 11.49 -3.67 2.64
C ALA A 6 10.86 -3.06 3.91
N ILE A 7 9.63 -3.44 4.26
CA ILE A 7 9.00 -3.04 5.54
C ILE A 7 9.82 -3.52 6.75
N ASP A 8 10.21 -4.80 6.72
CA ASP A 8 10.89 -5.47 7.83
C ASP A 8 12.35 -5.05 7.98
N SER A 9 12.94 -4.41 6.96
CA SER A 9 14.30 -3.85 7.02
C SER A 9 14.51 -2.85 8.16
N GLY A 10 13.43 -2.26 8.69
CA GLY A 10 13.49 -1.24 9.74
C GLY A 10 14.02 0.12 9.28
N GLN A 11 14.32 0.30 7.99
CA GLN A 11 14.91 1.52 7.44
C GLN A 11 13.89 2.65 7.26
N TRP A 12 12.63 2.30 7.06
CA TRP A 12 11.58 3.23 6.66
C TRP A 12 10.52 3.42 7.75
N ARG A 13 9.99 4.65 7.82
CA ARG A 13 8.88 5.00 8.71
C ARG A 13 7.56 5.06 7.94
N ARG A 14 7.62 5.56 6.70
CA ARG A 14 6.47 5.75 5.80
C ARG A 14 6.58 4.76 4.66
N PHE A 15 5.46 4.17 4.28
CA PHE A 15 5.35 3.15 3.23
C PHE A 15 4.25 3.58 2.29
N VAL A 16 4.62 3.88 1.05
CA VAL A 16 3.72 4.36 0.01
C VAL A 16 3.77 3.33 -1.09
N ALA A 17 2.64 2.65 -1.31
CA ALA A 17 2.53 1.61 -2.31
C ALA A 17 1.57 2.03 -3.42
N THR A 18 1.97 1.80 -4.66
CA THR A 18 1.09 1.98 -5.79
C THR A 18 1.30 0.91 -6.85
N GLY A 19 0.24 0.66 -7.61
CA GLY A 19 0.22 -0.32 -8.67
C GLY A 19 -1.18 -0.40 -9.28
N PRO A 20 -1.34 -1.13 -10.39
CA PRO A 20 -2.58 -1.18 -11.14
C PRO A 20 -3.75 -1.70 -10.30
N GLN A 21 -4.98 -1.44 -10.77
CA GLN A 21 -6.18 -2.00 -10.17
C GLN A 21 -6.09 -3.53 -10.14
N GLN A 22 -6.69 -4.15 -9.12
CA GLN A 22 -6.78 -5.61 -8.96
C GLN A 22 -5.43 -6.36 -8.88
N SER A 23 -4.34 -5.67 -8.52
CA SER A 23 -3.01 -6.27 -8.37
C SER A 23 -2.70 -6.84 -6.97
N GLY A 24 -3.71 -6.96 -6.10
CA GLY A 24 -3.55 -7.41 -4.71
C GLY A 24 -2.99 -6.35 -3.75
N LYS A 25 -2.94 -5.07 -4.17
CA LYS A 25 -2.47 -3.93 -3.36
C LYS A 25 -3.20 -3.79 -2.03
N THR A 26 -4.54 -3.81 -2.04
CA THR A 26 -5.37 -3.72 -0.83
C THR A 26 -5.01 -4.80 0.18
N LEU A 27 -4.82 -6.05 -0.26
CA LEU A 27 -4.41 -7.12 0.63
C LEU A 27 -3.00 -6.88 1.20
N GLN A 28 -2.02 -6.60 0.35
CA GLN A 28 -0.61 -6.52 0.75
C GLN A 28 -0.22 -5.25 1.50
N CYS A 29 -0.84 -4.12 1.19
CA CYS A 29 -0.42 -2.79 1.66
C CYS A 29 -1.40 -2.18 2.67
N PHE A 30 -2.63 -2.70 2.73
CA PHE A 30 -3.66 -2.22 3.66
C PHE A 30 -4.05 -3.30 4.68
N VAL A 31 -4.61 -4.45 4.23
CA VAL A 31 -5.15 -5.48 5.14
C VAL A 31 -4.07 -6.20 5.93
N ILE A 32 -3.01 -6.72 5.29
CA ILE A 32 -1.95 -7.46 5.97
C ILE A 32 -1.25 -6.60 7.03
N PRO A 33 -0.79 -5.36 6.73
CA PRO A 33 -0.21 -4.49 7.75
C PRO A 33 -1.18 -4.19 8.90
N LEU A 34 -2.47 -4.00 8.60
CA LEU A 34 -3.50 -3.75 9.62
C LEU A 34 -3.63 -4.93 10.58
N LEU A 35 -3.75 -6.16 10.07
CA LEU A 35 -3.87 -7.36 10.89
C LEU A 35 -2.57 -7.63 11.67
N TYR A 36 -1.42 -7.48 11.02
CA TYR A 36 -0.11 -7.66 11.64
C TYR A 36 0.07 -6.73 12.85
N HIS A 37 -0.22 -5.44 12.68
CA HIS A 37 -0.11 -4.48 13.77
C HIS A 37 -1.12 -4.75 14.89
N LEU A 38 -2.38 -5.03 14.57
CA LEU A 38 -3.42 -5.25 15.58
C LEU A 38 -3.20 -6.52 16.40
N PHE A 39 -2.68 -7.59 15.79
CA PHE A 39 -2.72 -8.92 16.37
C PHE A 39 -1.36 -9.57 16.63
N GLU A 40 -0.34 -9.30 15.81
CA GLU A 40 1.01 -9.83 16.07
C GLU A 40 1.82 -8.89 16.96
N LEU A 41 1.72 -7.57 16.71
CA LEU A 41 2.43 -6.57 17.50
C LEU A 41 1.60 -5.96 18.63
N GLU A 42 0.31 -6.32 18.71
CA GLU A 42 -0.65 -5.78 19.67
C GLU A 42 -0.65 -4.23 19.74
N GLN A 43 -0.70 -3.59 18.57
CA GLN A 43 -0.70 -2.15 18.42
C GLN A 43 -2.08 -1.63 18.02
N THR A 44 -2.47 -0.50 18.60
CA THR A 44 -3.65 0.25 18.16
C THR A 44 -3.36 0.90 16.80
N VAL A 45 -4.33 0.82 15.88
CA VAL A 45 -4.21 1.30 14.50
C VAL A 45 -5.26 2.38 14.22
N VAL A 46 -4.83 3.48 13.62
CA VAL A 46 -5.72 4.43 12.94
C VAL A 46 -5.82 4.06 11.47
N CYS A 47 -7.04 3.86 10.98
CA CYS A 47 -7.34 3.60 9.58
C CYS A 47 -7.89 4.88 8.93
N GLY A 48 -7.10 5.49 8.05
CA GLY A 48 -7.49 6.62 7.24
C GLY A 48 -8.32 6.18 6.03
N VAL A 49 -9.45 6.84 5.81
CA VAL A 49 -10.33 6.63 4.64
C VAL A 49 -10.82 7.99 4.10
N PRO A 50 -11.15 8.11 2.79
CA PRO A 50 -11.69 9.34 2.22
C PRO A 50 -12.99 9.84 2.85
N SER A 51 -13.97 8.95 3.04
CA SER A 51 -15.25 9.23 3.68
C SER A 51 -15.58 8.20 4.76
N LEU A 52 -16.42 8.57 5.73
CA LEU A 52 -16.95 7.62 6.71
C LEU A 52 -17.95 6.64 6.07
N ASP A 53 -18.54 6.99 4.92
CA ASP A 53 -19.53 6.16 4.24
C ASP A 53 -18.92 4.84 3.73
N ILE A 54 -17.64 4.86 3.34
CA ILE A 54 -16.95 3.66 2.85
C ILE A 54 -16.43 2.76 3.96
N VAL A 55 -16.52 3.17 5.23
CA VAL A 55 -15.97 2.40 6.36
C VAL A 55 -16.65 1.04 6.49
N ALA A 56 -17.97 1.00 6.29
CA ALA A 56 -18.73 -0.24 6.37
C ALA A 56 -18.25 -1.25 5.32
N ASP A 57 -18.00 -0.79 4.09
CA ASP A 57 -17.55 -1.63 2.98
C ASP A 57 -16.11 -2.09 3.21
N LYS A 58 -15.20 -1.19 3.59
CA LYS A 58 -13.81 -1.56 3.93
C LYS A 58 -13.77 -2.59 5.08
N TRP A 59 -14.67 -2.50 6.05
CA TRP A 59 -14.77 -3.51 7.09
C TRP A 59 -15.32 -4.84 6.57
N LYS A 60 -16.48 -4.83 5.91
CA LYS A 60 -17.21 -6.05 5.53
C LYS A 60 -16.57 -6.81 4.37
N GLU A 61 -15.97 -6.11 3.42
CA GLU A 61 -15.46 -6.69 2.18
C GLU A 61 -13.94 -6.96 2.25
N ASP A 62 -13.16 -6.06 2.86
CA ASP A 62 -11.69 -6.20 2.87
C ASP A 62 -11.17 -6.85 4.16
N ILE A 63 -11.55 -6.28 5.32
CA ILE A 63 -10.91 -6.61 6.61
C ILE A 63 -11.51 -7.86 7.25
N LEU A 64 -12.84 -7.88 7.45
CA LEU A 64 -13.52 -8.95 8.18
C LEU A 64 -13.33 -10.33 7.51
N PRO A 65 -13.49 -10.49 6.19
CA PRO A 65 -13.32 -11.79 5.54
C PRO A 65 -11.89 -12.33 5.68
N SER A 66 -10.90 -11.43 5.61
CA SER A 66 -9.49 -11.77 5.83
C SER A 66 -9.24 -12.19 7.28
N LEU A 67 -9.81 -11.46 8.24
CA LEU A 67 -9.70 -11.76 9.67
C LEU A 67 -10.33 -13.12 10.00
N GLU A 68 -11.55 -13.39 9.54
CA GLU A 68 -12.31 -14.63 9.80
C GLU A 68 -11.60 -15.89 9.31
N ARG A 69 -10.83 -15.78 8.21
CA ARG A 69 -10.05 -16.88 7.62
C ARG A 69 -8.70 -17.14 8.30
N THR A 70 -8.35 -16.38 9.33
CA THR A 70 -7.09 -16.54 10.07
C THR A 70 -7.33 -16.90 11.54
N ARG A 71 -6.24 -17.18 12.27
CA ARG A 71 -6.25 -17.33 13.73
C ARG A 71 -6.81 -16.10 14.46
N TYR A 72 -6.84 -14.94 13.80
CA TYR A 72 -7.28 -13.68 14.42
C TYR A 72 -8.78 -13.58 14.64
N ARG A 73 -9.58 -14.48 14.06
CA ARG A 73 -11.04 -14.56 14.31
C ARG A 73 -11.39 -14.65 15.80
N ASN A 74 -10.49 -15.24 16.59
CA ASN A 74 -10.66 -15.38 18.04
C ASN A 74 -10.57 -14.03 18.77
N TYR A 75 -10.04 -12.99 18.11
CA TYR A 75 -9.96 -11.63 18.64
C TYR A 75 -11.17 -10.76 18.31
N LEU A 76 -12.11 -11.25 17.49
CA LEU A 76 -13.32 -10.49 17.14
C LEU A 76 -14.08 -10.07 18.40
N PRO A 77 -14.63 -8.84 18.43
CA PRO A 77 -15.37 -8.34 19.57
C PRO A 77 -16.58 -9.25 19.86
N ARG A 78 -16.78 -9.62 21.13
CA ARG A 78 -17.95 -10.40 21.57
C ARG A 78 -19.22 -9.56 21.75
N SER A 79 -19.08 -8.23 21.82
CA SER A 79 -20.16 -7.27 22.03
C SER A 79 -19.79 -5.89 21.45
N GLY A 80 -20.79 -5.09 21.06
CA GLY A 80 -20.63 -3.71 20.57
C GLY A 80 -20.87 -3.53 19.07
N PRO A 81 -20.63 -2.33 18.51
CA PRO A 81 -20.88 -2.04 17.09
C PRO A 81 -20.19 -3.02 16.13
N GLY A 82 -18.95 -3.40 16.44
CA GLY A 82 -18.18 -4.39 15.67
C GLY A 82 -18.70 -5.84 15.76
N SER A 83 -19.58 -6.16 16.71
CA SER A 83 -20.17 -7.51 16.86
C SER A 83 -21.62 -7.62 16.39
N ARG A 84 -22.27 -6.49 16.05
CA ARG A 84 -23.69 -6.43 15.64
C ARG A 84 -23.92 -5.64 14.33
N GLY A 85 -22.85 -5.40 13.55
CA GLY A 85 -22.93 -4.65 12.30
C GLY A 85 -23.29 -3.16 12.45
N GLY A 86 -23.00 -2.56 13.61
CA GLY A 86 -23.27 -1.15 13.92
C GLY A 86 -22.19 -0.18 13.40
N ASN A 87 -22.18 1.06 13.90
CA ASN A 87 -21.25 2.11 13.44
C ASN A 87 -19.77 1.73 13.63
N PHE A 88 -19.08 1.43 12.53
CA PHE A 88 -17.74 0.84 12.46
C PHE A 88 -16.59 1.82 12.76
N VAL A 89 -16.86 3.06 13.17
CA VAL A 89 -15.84 4.09 13.42
C VAL A 89 -14.78 3.67 14.45
N ARG A 90 -15.13 2.77 15.38
CA ARG A 90 -14.20 2.21 16.37
C ARG A 90 -14.53 0.74 16.66
N ILE A 91 -13.53 -0.11 16.55
CA ILE A 91 -13.61 -1.53 16.86
C ILE A 91 -12.52 -1.85 17.89
N THR A 92 -12.93 -2.37 19.05
CA THR A 92 -11.99 -2.81 20.10
C THR A 92 -12.03 -4.33 20.16
N PHE A 93 -10.89 -4.96 19.88
CA PHE A 93 -10.72 -6.40 19.85
C PHE A 93 -10.50 -6.96 21.26
N THR A 94 -10.64 -8.28 21.43
CA THR A 94 -10.53 -8.91 22.76
C THR A 94 -9.12 -8.88 23.34
N ASN A 95 -8.09 -8.63 22.51
CA ASN A 95 -6.71 -8.34 22.97
C ASN A 95 -6.51 -6.89 23.45
N GLY A 96 -7.58 -6.11 23.59
CA GLY A 96 -7.55 -4.72 24.06
C GLY A 96 -7.10 -3.70 23.02
N ARG A 97 -6.76 -4.12 21.79
CA ARG A 97 -6.34 -3.21 20.72
C ARG A 97 -7.51 -2.66 19.95
N THR A 98 -7.32 -1.44 19.45
CA THR A 98 -8.38 -0.70 18.77
C THR A 98 -8.00 -0.48 17.31
N LEU A 99 -8.91 -0.79 16.40
CA LEU A 99 -8.96 -0.24 15.06
C LEU A 99 -9.90 0.96 15.07
N ARG A 100 -9.39 2.13 14.70
CA ARG A 100 -10.19 3.36 14.64
C ARG A 100 -10.17 3.95 13.24
N PHE A 101 -11.33 4.05 12.62
CA PHE A 101 -11.47 4.71 11.34
C PHE A 101 -11.54 6.23 11.52
N MET A 102 -10.89 6.95 10.62
CA MET A 102 -10.87 8.40 10.58
C MET A 102 -10.84 8.88 9.13
N THR A 103 -11.58 9.94 8.86
CA THR A 103 -11.36 10.75 7.66
C THR A 103 -10.39 11.87 7.99
N GLY A 104 -9.61 12.33 7.03
CA GLY A 104 -8.68 13.45 7.29
C GLY A 104 -9.34 14.84 7.30
N GLY A 105 -10.66 14.96 7.07
CA GLY A 105 -11.38 16.26 7.04
C GLY A 105 -12.71 16.29 7.82
N GLY A 106 -13.20 17.50 8.14
CA GLY A 106 -14.35 17.91 9.00
C GLY A 106 -15.71 17.18 8.95
N GLY A 107 -15.94 16.23 8.03
CA GLY A 107 -17.28 15.75 7.64
C GLY A 107 -18.06 14.85 8.60
N GLY A 108 -17.80 14.87 9.91
CA GLY A 108 -18.55 14.08 10.89
C GLY A 108 -19.38 14.96 11.84
N PRO A 109 -20.53 14.48 12.38
CA PRO A 109 -21.41 15.25 13.28
C PRO A 109 -20.77 15.65 14.62
N ARG A 110 -19.53 15.23 14.89
CA ARG A 110 -18.68 15.70 15.99
C ARG A 110 -17.40 16.23 15.37
N GLY A 111 -17.35 17.54 15.13
CA GLY A 111 -16.24 18.24 14.48
C GLY A 111 -14.86 18.01 15.09
N ASP A 112 -13.86 18.72 14.56
CA ASP A 112 -12.40 18.50 14.74
C ASP A 112 -11.92 18.18 16.17
N LYS A 113 -12.62 18.67 17.20
CA LYS A 113 -12.31 18.47 18.62
C LYS A 113 -12.34 17.00 19.08
N SER A 114 -13.14 16.12 18.47
CA SER A 114 -13.18 14.69 18.85
C SER A 114 -12.02 13.85 18.27
N ARG A 115 -11.27 14.43 17.31
CA ARG A 115 -10.21 13.77 16.53
C ARG A 115 -8.82 14.04 17.10
N ALA A 116 -8.62 15.21 17.68
CA ALA A 116 -7.34 15.66 18.24
C ALA A 116 -6.77 14.72 19.34
N ALA A 117 -7.64 14.04 20.08
CA ALA A 117 -7.28 13.31 21.30
C ALA A 117 -6.82 11.85 21.12
N PHE A 118 -6.89 11.28 19.91
CA PHE A 118 -6.53 9.87 19.70
C PHE A 118 -5.12 9.72 19.13
N THR A 119 -4.26 9.00 19.85
CA THR A 119 -2.84 8.79 19.50
C THR A 119 -2.59 7.31 19.29
N ALA A 120 -1.94 6.95 18.20
CA ALA A 120 -1.66 5.56 17.84
C ALA A 120 -0.27 5.43 17.20
N PRO A 121 0.45 4.31 17.43
CA PRO A 121 1.77 4.09 16.82
C PRO A 121 1.68 3.88 15.30
N VAL A 122 0.52 3.49 14.79
CA VAL A 122 0.34 3.07 13.40
C VAL A 122 -0.83 3.82 12.78
N VAL A 123 -0.58 4.36 11.59
CA VAL A 123 -1.61 4.91 10.69
C VAL A 123 -1.54 4.13 9.38
N ILE A 124 -2.67 3.66 8.89
CA ILE A 124 -2.80 2.97 7.59
C ILE A 124 -3.87 3.69 6.80
N ILE A 125 -3.56 4.09 5.58
CA ILE A 125 -4.41 4.89 4.71
C ILE A 125 -4.65 4.10 3.42
N THR A 126 -5.92 3.94 3.06
CA THR A 126 -6.38 3.36 1.79
C THR A 126 -7.04 4.45 0.94
N GLU A 127 -7.02 4.29 -0.37
CA GLU A 127 -7.56 5.27 -1.33
C GLU A 127 -6.99 6.68 -1.11
N THR A 128 -5.67 6.74 -0.90
CA THR A 128 -4.95 7.95 -0.45
C THR A 128 -5.28 9.20 -1.29
N ASP A 129 -5.33 9.09 -2.62
CA ASP A 129 -5.60 10.22 -3.52
C ASP A 129 -7.03 10.77 -3.36
N GLY A 130 -7.99 9.95 -2.91
CA GLY A 130 -9.35 10.41 -2.58
C GLY A 130 -9.41 11.35 -1.38
N MET A 131 -8.30 11.54 -0.65
CA MET A 131 -8.19 12.52 0.42
C MET A 131 -7.59 13.87 0.00
N ASP A 132 -7.14 14.01 -1.25
CA ASP A 132 -6.53 15.25 -1.75
C ASP A 132 -7.54 16.33 -2.08
N GLU A 133 -8.82 15.99 -2.22
CA GLU A 133 -9.87 16.97 -2.46
C GLU A 133 -9.93 17.97 -1.28
N PRO A 134 -9.78 19.30 -1.55
CA PRO A 134 -9.89 20.33 -0.53
C PRO A 134 -11.30 20.33 0.05
N GLY A 135 -11.46 19.71 1.22
CA GLY A 135 -12.62 19.96 2.07
C GLY A 135 -12.59 21.43 2.47
N GLY A 136 -13.58 22.21 2.05
CA GLY A 136 -13.55 23.67 2.08
C GLY A 136 -13.04 24.31 3.38
N ARG A 137 -12.34 25.45 3.20
CA ARG A 137 -12.10 26.53 4.17
C ARG A 137 -11.23 26.27 5.41
N SER A 138 -10.50 25.16 5.53
CA SER A 138 -9.50 25.05 6.62
C SER A 138 -8.08 25.28 6.11
N ARG A 139 -7.38 26.26 6.72
CA ARG A 139 -5.92 26.52 6.57
C ARG A 139 -5.05 25.52 7.33
N GLU A 140 -5.68 24.59 8.06
CA GLU A 140 -5.00 23.65 8.95
C GLU A 140 -4.68 22.38 8.17
N ALA A 141 -3.38 22.14 7.91
CA ALA A 141 -2.70 20.95 7.33
C ALA A 141 -3.54 19.95 6.49
N ASP A 142 -3.01 19.49 5.36
CA ASP A 142 -3.69 18.50 4.51
C ASP A 142 -4.17 17.26 5.31
N LYS A 143 -5.27 16.66 4.85
CA LYS A 143 -6.00 15.57 5.50
C LYS A 143 -5.10 14.42 5.95
N ILE A 144 -4.08 14.09 5.16
CA ILE A 144 -3.12 13.02 5.42
C ILE A 144 -2.14 13.45 6.51
N THR A 145 -1.59 14.67 6.44
CA THR A 145 -0.74 15.23 7.49
C THR A 145 -1.44 15.26 8.85
N GLN A 146 -2.76 15.50 8.90
CA GLN A 146 -3.53 15.44 10.15
C GLN A 146 -3.61 14.03 10.73
N LEU A 147 -3.77 13.00 9.88
CA LEU A 147 -3.76 11.59 10.29
C LEU A 147 -2.37 11.16 10.74
N GLU A 148 -1.31 11.53 10.03
CA GLU A 148 0.07 11.24 10.42
C GLU A 148 0.43 11.88 11.78
N GLY A 149 -0.15 13.04 12.08
CA GLY A 149 -0.03 13.74 13.36
C GLY A 149 -0.38 12.87 14.57
N ARG A 150 -1.23 11.85 14.40
CA ARG A 150 -1.64 10.89 15.45
C ARG A 150 -0.49 9.99 15.91
N THR A 151 0.59 9.91 15.13
CA THR A 151 1.76 9.09 15.42
C THR A 151 2.91 9.85 16.10
N ARG A 152 2.80 11.17 16.27
CA ARG A 152 3.92 12.04 16.71
C ARG A 152 4.58 11.58 18.01
N ALA A 153 3.80 11.13 19.00
CA ALA A 153 4.30 10.65 20.29
C ALA A 153 5.21 9.40 20.20
N TYR A 154 5.19 8.68 19.08
CA TYR A 154 5.96 7.45 18.89
C TYR A 154 7.29 7.65 18.16
N GLY A 155 7.55 8.86 17.64
CA GLY A 155 8.81 9.22 16.98
C GLY A 155 9.20 8.22 15.89
N ARG A 156 10.41 7.65 15.98
CA ARG A 156 10.94 6.68 15.01
C ARG A 156 10.22 5.32 15.01
N ARG A 157 9.46 5.00 16.07
CA ARG A 157 8.68 3.75 16.18
C ARG A 157 7.33 3.83 15.47
N ALA A 158 6.92 5.03 15.05
CA ALA A 158 5.70 5.20 14.28
C ALA A 158 5.80 4.48 12.93
N ARG A 159 4.69 3.94 12.43
CA ARG A 159 4.60 3.40 11.08
C ARG A 159 3.40 4.04 10.36
N VAL A 160 3.62 4.50 9.13
CA VAL A 160 2.57 5.09 8.29
C VAL A 160 2.52 4.34 6.97
N TYR A 161 1.38 3.75 6.65
CA TYR A 161 1.13 3.05 5.39
C TYR A 161 0.14 3.85 4.56
N MET A 162 0.41 3.96 3.28
CA MET A 162 -0.42 4.62 2.29
C MET A 162 -0.47 3.75 1.05
N GLU A 163 -1.67 3.50 0.54
CA GLU A 163 -1.83 2.88 -0.76
C GLU A 163 -2.93 3.56 -1.56
N CYS A 164 -2.73 3.61 -2.88
CA CYS A 164 -3.75 4.00 -3.85
C CYS A 164 -3.35 3.51 -5.25
N THR A 165 -4.32 3.44 -6.15
CA THR A 165 -4.04 3.29 -7.58
C THR A 165 -3.73 4.67 -8.14
N LEU A 166 -2.63 4.82 -8.90
CA LEU A 166 -2.30 6.11 -9.51
C LEU A 166 -3.42 6.59 -10.41
N THR A 167 -3.86 7.82 -10.16
CA THR A 167 -4.84 8.50 -11.00
C THR A 167 -4.14 9.58 -11.83
N THR A 168 -3.33 10.43 -11.21
CA THR A 168 -2.56 11.49 -11.88
C THR A 168 -1.21 11.72 -11.20
N GLU A 169 -0.31 12.46 -11.85
CA GLU A 169 0.99 12.83 -11.26
C GLU A 169 0.85 13.88 -10.14
N GLU A 170 -0.25 14.62 -10.12
CA GLU A 170 -0.57 15.57 -9.05
C GLU A 170 -1.11 14.89 -7.80
N GLY A 171 -1.57 13.63 -7.89
CA GLY A 171 -2.10 12.87 -6.77
C GLY A 171 -1.05 12.61 -5.68
N ARG A 172 -1.47 12.61 -4.42
CA ARG A 172 -0.56 12.51 -3.26
C ARG A 172 0.25 11.23 -3.28
N THR A 173 -0.32 10.11 -3.70
CA THR A 173 0.40 8.84 -3.80
C THR A 173 1.59 8.97 -4.74
N TRP A 174 1.43 9.64 -5.89
CA TRP A 174 2.52 9.87 -6.83
C TRP A 174 3.58 10.83 -6.27
N GLN A 175 3.14 11.91 -5.64
CA GLN A 175 4.05 12.87 -5.00
C GLN A 175 4.90 12.20 -3.91
N GLU A 176 4.29 11.36 -3.07
CA GLU A 176 4.96 10.64 -1.99
C GLU A 176 5.88 9.53 -2.50
N TYR A 177 5.47 8.82 -3.56
CA TYR A 177 6.31 7.86 -4.27
C TYR A 177 7.58 8.54 -4.82
N THR A 178 7.39 9.67 -5.50
CA THR A 178 8.48 10.44 -6.13
C THR A 178 9.38 11.11 -5.10
N ALA A 179 8.83 11.67 -4.01
CA ALA A 179 9.63 12.25 -2.93
C ALA A 179 10.34 11.18 -2.07
N GLY A 180 9.81 9.95 -2.06
CA GLY A 180 10.39 8.80 -1.37
C GLY A 180 11.57 8.17 -2.10
N THR A 181 11.70 6.85 -1.91
CA THR A 181 12.74 6.05 -2.57
C THR A 181 12.48 5.79 -4.05
N MET A 182 11.25 6.00 -4.53
CA MET A 182 10.83 5.77 -5.91
C MET A 182 11.30 4.41 -6.43
N SER A 183 10.95 3.36 -5.67
CA SER A 183 11.46 2.01 -5.86
C SER A 183 10.65 1.26 -6.90
N GLU A 184 11.38 0.53 -7.75
CA GLU A 184 10.84 -0.29 -8.83
C GLU A 184 11.34 -1.73 -8.69
N ILE A 185 10.61 -2.65 -9.32
CA ILE A 185 10.95 -4.06 -9.35
C ILE A 185 11.75 -4.34 -10.62
N ALA A 186 13.02 -4.69 -10.46
CA ALA A 186 13.85 -5.15 -11.56
C ALA A 186 13.73 -6.66 -11.70
N LEU A 187 13.38 -7.11 -12.90
CA LEU A 187 13.20 -8.51 -13.27
C LEU A 187 14.41 -9.01 -14.04
N ARG A 188 14.86 -10.23 -13.72
CA ARG A 188 15.96 -10.88 -14.44
C ARG A 188 15.41 -11.57 -15.69
N CYS A 189 15.94 -11.21 -16.85
CA CYS A 189 15.58 -11.88 -18.10
C CYS A 189 16.04 -13.34 -18.10
N PRO A 190 15.17 -14.33 -18.35
CA PRO A 190 15.56 -15.74 -18.41
C PRO A 190 16.53 -16.07 -19.55
N GLN A 191 16.56 -15.24 -20.60
CA GLN A 191 17.44 -15.47 -21.76
C GLN A 191 18.80 -14.79 -21.59
N CYS A 192 18.84 -13.46 -21.46
CA CYS A 192 20.09 -12.71 -21.38
C CYS A 192 20.60 -12.46 -19.96
N GLN A 193 19.83 -12.84 -18.93
CA GLN A 193 20.19 -12.75 -17.51
C GLN A 193 20.40 -11.32 -16.98
N ARG A 194 20.16 -10.29 -17.81
CA ARG A 194 20.19 -8.88 -17.42
C ARG A 194 18.93 -8.52 -16.65
N TYR A 195 19.08 -7.55 -15.74
CA TYR A 195 17.99 -7.02 -14.94
C TYR A 195 17.45 -5.74 -15.58
N SER A 196 16.13 -5.66 -15.71
CA SER A 196 15.45 -4.48 -16.23
C SER A 196 14.15 -4.24 -15.47
N VAL A 197 13.78 -2.97 -15.31
CA VAL A 197 12.43 -2.61 -14.86
C VAL A 197 11.49 -2.76 -16.05
N MET A 198 10.50 -3.64 -15.91
CA MET A 198 9.53 -3.94 -16.96
C MET A 198 8.23 -3.19 -16.67
N GLY A 199 7.68 -2.53 -17.69
CA GLY A 199 6.42 -1.80 -17.58
C GLY A 199 5.51 -2.01 -18.79
N ARG A 200 4.47 -1.17 -18.90
CA ARG A 200 3.53 -1.19 -20.04
C ARG A 200 4.21 -1.14 -21.42
N PRO A 201 5.29 -0.34 -21.64
CA PRO A 201 5.99 -0.33 -22.93
C PRO A 201 6.61 -1.68 -23.31
N ASN A 202 6.88 -2.54 -22.34
CA ASN A 202 7.46 -3.87 -22.57
C ASN A 202 6.39 -4.94 -22.80
N LEU A 203 5.10 -4.64 -22.69
CA LEU A 203 4.01 -5.58 -22.98
C LEU A 203 3.58 -5.43 -24.45
N THR A 204 3.91 -6.42 -25.26
CA THR A 204 3.73 -6.43 -26.72
C THR A 204 2.76 -7.53 -27.16
N GLY A 205 2.44 -7.58 -28.45
CA GLY A 205 1.62 -8.63 -29.07
C GLY A 205 0.11 -8.36 -29.07
N TRP A 206 -0.40 -7.65 -28.07
CA TRP A 206 -1.83 -7.38 -27.93
C TRP A 206 -2.40 -6.27 -28.83
N GLN A 207 -1.54 -5.46 -29.46
CA GLN A 207 -1.97 -4.23 -30.16
C GLN A 207 -2.84 -4.47 -31.40
N GLN A 208 -2.68 -5.63 -32.05
CA GLN A 208 -3.42 -6.02 -33.25
C GLN A 208 -4.46 -7.11 -32.97
N ALA A 209 -4.75 -7.39 -31.70
CA ALA A 209 -5.74 -8.38 -31.33
C ALA A 209 -7.15 -7.90 -31.68
N GLU A 210 -7.93 -8.77 -32.31
CA GLU A 210 -9.31 -8.48 -32.72
C GLU A 210 -10.29 -8.53 -31.54
N ASP A 211 -9.93 -9.30 -30.51
CA ASP A 211 -10.72 -9.44 -29.28
C ASP A 211 -9.85 -9.61 -28.03
N ILE A 212 -10.51 -9.62 -26.87
CA ILE A 212 -9.86 -9.70 -25.56
C ILE A 212 -9.17 -11.05 -25.34
N LEU A 213 -9.70 -12.15 -25.89
CA LEU A 213 -9.11 -13.49 -25.73
C LEU A 213 -7.80 -13.57 -26.51
N MET A 214 -7.82 -13.12 -27.77
CA MET A 214 -6.62 -12.98 -28.60
C MET A 214 -5.59 -12.06 -27.95
N ALA A 215 -6.01 -10.94 -27.35
CA ALA A 215 -5.10 -10.05 -26.63
C ALA A 215 -4.42 -10.75 -25.44
N VAL A 216 -5.15 -11.56 -24.68
CA VAL A 216 -4.59 -12.33 -23.55
C VAL A 216 -3.64 -13.41 -24.04
N GLU A 217 -3.97 -14.11 -25.11
CA GLU A 217 -3.14 -15.17 -25.70
C GLU A 217 -1.85 -14.65 -26.32
N GLN A 218 -1.87 -13.45 -26.89
CA GLN A 218 -0.73 -12.87 -27.62
C GLN A 218 0.11 -11.92 -26.77
N ALA A 219 -0.42 -11.41 -25.65
CA ALA A 219 0.30 -10.49 -24.79
C ALA A 219 1.53 -11.17 -24.17
N GLN A 220 2.71 -10.66 -24.49
CA GLN A 220 3.98 -11.14 -23.93
C GLN A 220 4.85 -9.98 -23.48
N PHE A 221 5.63 -10.23 -22.43
CA PHE A 221 6.68 -9.29 -22.03
C PHE A 221 7.89 -9.44 -22.94
N GLN A 222 8.39 -8.34 -23.48
CA GLN A 222 9.58 -8.29 -24.31
C GLN A 222 10.75 -7.65 -23.55
N CYS A 223 11.84 -8.41 -23.39
CA CYS A 223 13.05 -7.92 -22.73
C CYS A 223 13.64 -6.72 -23.52
N PRO A 224 13.89 -5.56 -22.88
CA PRO A 224 14.43 -4.40 -23.58
C PRO A 224 15.86 -4.60 -24.07
N GLU A 225 16.62 -5.50 -23.43
CA GLU A 225 18.03 -5.73 -23.74
C GLU A 225 18.23 -6.69 -24.91
N CYS A 226 17.57 -7.85 -24.89
CA CYS A 226 17.77 -8.91 -25.88
C CYS A 226 16.55 -9.19 -26.75
N GLN A 227 15.46 -8.44 -26.57
CA GLN A 227 14.22 -8.53 -27.34
C GLN A 227 13.49 -9.88 -27.26
N ALA A 228 13.92 -10.77 -26.36
CA ALA A 228 13.25 -12.04 -26.12
C ALA A 228 11.84 -11.83 -25.56
N LEU A 229 10.89 -12.58 -26.12
CA LEU A 229 9.51 -12.65 -25.64
C LEU A 229 9.43 -13.69 -24.52
N TRP A 230 8.81 -13.32 -23.41
CA TRP A 230 8.64 -14.19 -22.26
C TRP A 230 7.28 -14.87 -22.33
N ASP A 231 7.30 -16.18 -22.15
CA ASP A 231 6.10 -16.93 -21.82
C ASP A 231 5.74 -16.76 -20.32
N GLU A 232 4.69 -17.46 -19.88
CA GLU A 232 4.24 -17.40 -18.49
C GLU A 232 5.26 -18.03 -17.51
N ALA A 233 6.00 -19.07 -17.94
CA ALA A 233 6.99 -19.72 -17.10
C ALA A 233 8.21 -18.81 -16.88
N ASP A 234 8.68 -18.18 -17.95
CA ASP A 234 9.71 -17.14 -17.95
C ASP A 234 9.31 -15.99 -17.02
N ARG A 235 8.07 -15.49 -17.15
CA ARG A 235 7.52 -14.42 -16.30
C ARG A 235 7.47 -14.84 -14.83
N ALA A 236 7.01 -16.05 -14.53
CA ALA A 236 6.94 -16.57 -13.17
C ALA A 236 8.34 -16.67 -12.53
N GLN A 237 9.31 -17.23 -13.25
CA GLN A 237 10.70 -17.32 -12.80
C GLN A 237 11.32 -15.93 -12.58
N ALA A 238 11.12 -15.01 -13.51
CA ALA A 238 11.63 -13.64 -13.40
C ALA A 238 11.08 -12.91 -12.15
N ASN A 239 9.82 -13.17 -11.77
CA ASN A 239 9.23 -12.64 -10.55
C ASN A 239 9.83 -13.24 -9.27
N LEU A 240 10.27 -14.49 -9.29
CA LEU A 240 10.94 -15.13 -8.15
C LEU A 240 12.34 -14.56 -7.92
N ASP A 241 13.05 -14.24 -9.01
CA ASP A 241 14.41 -13.69 -9.01
C ASP A 241 14.46 -12.16 -8.95
N ALA A 242 13.29 -11.52 -8.85
CA ALA A 242 13.14 -10.08 -8.84
C ALA A 242 13.87 -9.41 -7.67
N VAL A 243 14.41 -8.22 -7.92
CA VAL A 243 15.07 -7.39 -6.91
C VAL A 243 14.44 -6.01 -6.83
N LEU A 244 14.42 -5.44 -5.63
CA LEU A 244 13.94 -4.08 -5.41
C LEU A 244 15.07 -3.09 -5.65
N VAL A 245 14.84 -2.09 -6.48
CA VAL A 245 15.82 -1.06 -6.83
C VAL A 245 15.24 0.29 -6.46
N HIS A 246 16.00 1.11 -5.73
CA HIS A 246 15.61 2.49 -5.41
C HIS A 246 16.18 3.48 -6.43
N ARG A 247 15.61 4.69 -6.52
CA ARG A 247 16.14 5.74 -7.41
C ARG A 247 17.63 5.98 -7.19
N GLY A 248 18.37 5.99 -8.28
CA GLY A 248 19.83 6.19 -8.29
C GLY A 248 20.63 4.93 -7.97
N GLN A 249 19.97 3.78 -7.84
CA GLN A 249 20.63 2.47 -7.73
C GLN A 249 20.59 1.71 -9.05
N GLU A 250 21.53 0.79 -9.20
CA GLU A 250 21.67 -0.08 -10.36
C GLU A 250 21.79 -1.54 -9.91
N VAL A 251 21.29 -2.47 -10.73
CA VAL A 251 21.48 -3.90 -10.49
C VAL A 251 22.72 -4.38 -11.25
N ARG A 252 23.66 -4.97 -10.52
CA ARG A 252 24.84 -5.62 -11.12
C ARG A 252 24.64 -7.13 -11.26
N ASP A 253 25.61 -7.77 -11.92
CA ASP A 253 25.68 -9.21 -12.08
C ASP A 253 25.33 -9.97 -10.79
N GLY A 254 24.48 -10.98 -10.92
CA GLY A 254 23.99 -11.78 -9.80
C GLY A 254 22.92 -11.10 -8.94
N GLY A 255 22.29 -10.02 -9.42
CA GLY A 255 21.18 -9.35 -8.72
C GLY A 255 21.61 -8.41 -7.60
N LYS A 256 22.90 -8.06 -7.53
CA LYS A 256 23.42 -7.19 -6.48
C LYS A 256 23.11 -5.72 -6.78
N VAL A 257 22.22 -5.13 -5.98
CA VAL A 257 21.90 -3.69 -6.05
C VAL A 257 23.05 -2.86 -5.50
N LYS A 258 23.52 -1.87 -6.26
CA LYS A 258 24.55 -0.89 -5.86
C LYS A 258 24.07 0.54 -6.03
N GLY A 259 24.62 1.43 -5.23
CA GLY A 259 24.29 2.85 -5.23
C GLY A 259 23.82 3.31 -3.84
N PRO A 260 23.91 4.61 -3.55
CA PRO A 260 23.47 5.15 -2.27
C PRO A 260 21.96 4.96 -2.10
N LEU A 261 21.52 4.71 -0.87
CA LEU A 261 20.09 4.78 -0.55
C LEU A 261 19.63 6.24 -0.64
N PRO A 262 18.43 6.51 -1.20
CA PRO A 262 17.83 7.84 -1.15
C PRO A 262 17.71 8.34 0.30
N ARG A 263 18.07 9.61 0.53
CA ARG A 263 18.02 10.24 1.86
C ARG A 263 16.57 10.61 2.24
N THR A 264 15.79 9.61 2.60
CA THR A 264 14.38 9.74 2.98
C THR A 264 14.02 8.70 4.04
N ASN A 265 12.89 8.88 4.72
CA ASN A 265 12.29 7.87 5.58
C ASN A 265 11.02 7.24 4.96
N THR A 266 10.74 7.55 3.70
CA THR A 266 9.59 7.06 2.93
C THR A 266 10.03 6.02 1.91
N LEU A 267 9.59 4.78 2.08
CA LEU A 267 9.62 3.78 1.03
C LEU A 267 8.49 4.09 0.04
N GLY A 268 8.83 4.59 -1.14
CA GLY A 268 7.91 4.65 -2.29
C GLY A 268 8.09 3.37 -3.11
N PHE A 269 7.05 2.57 -3.28
CA PHE A 269 7.11 1.26 -3.92
C PHE A 269 6.06 1.17 -5.03
N ARG A 270 6.50 0.83 -6.25
CA ARG A 270 5.64 0.69 -7.42
C ARG A 270 5.82 -0.67 -8.10
N TRP A 271 4.72 -1.23 -8.60
CA TRP A 271 4.68 -2.40 -9.48
C TRP A 271 3.57 -2.30 -10.51
#